data_AF-A0A942Q1C2-F1
#
_entry.id   AF-A0A942Q1C2-F1
#
_cell.length_a   1.000
_cell.length_b   1.000
_cell.length_c   1.000
_cell.angle_alpha   90.00
_cell.angle_beta   90.00
_cell.angle_gamma   90.00
#
_symmetry.space_group_name_H-M   'P 1'
#
loop_
_entity.id
_entity.type
_entity.pdbx_description
1 polymer ?
#
loop_
_entity_poly.entity_id
_entity_poly.type
_entity_poly.pdbx_seq_one_letter_code
_entity_poly.pdbx_strand_id
1 'polypeptide(L)'
;MALKETTKNMKHLLVQIAEDLEKADAGNKAASQRVRTGTVKLEKVAKLYRKESIQSEKGTKGRAKKPAAKAAKPKASKPAAKTTAKTTAKASKAKAIKAQPKPAAAKAKKTATKARPMSFKRPTAKLPTRRAGAR
;
A
#
# COMPACT_ATOMS: atom_id res chain seq x y z
N MET A 1 6.98 12.95 0.39
CA MET A 1 8.46 12.79 0.44
C MET A 1 9.06 14.10 -0.03
N ALA A 2 10.35 14.37 0.20
CA ALA A 2 10.95 15.53 -0.46
C ALA A 2 11.01 15.25 -1.97
N LEU A 3 10.72 16.24 -2.83
CA LEU A 3 10.75 16.07 -4.30
C LEU A 3 12.08 15.47 -4.80
N LYS A 4 13.17 15.72 -4.07
CA LYS A 4 14.49 15.13 -4.32
C LYS A 4 14.51 13.60 -4.14
N GLU A 5 13.80 13.07 -3.14
CA GLU A 5 13.70 11.64 -2.87
C GLU A 5 12.84 10.93 -3.92
N THR A 6 11.70 11.50 -4.30
CA THR A 6 10.86 10.97 -5.38
C THR A 6 11.61 10.96 -6.72
N THR A 7 12.40 11.99 -6.99
CA THR A 7 13.27 12.04 -8.18
C THR A 7 14.31 10.91 -8.17
N LYS A 8 14.98 10.68 -7.03
CA LYS A 8 15.93 9.57 -6.89
C LYS A 8 15.26 8.22 -7.07
N ASN A 9 14.09 8.01 -6.46
CA ASN A 9 13.34 6.77 -6.57
C ASN A 9 12.90 6.50 -8.02
N MET A 10 12.45 7.53 -8.74
CA MET A 10 12.09 7.42 -10.15
C MET A 10 13.29 7.05 -11.02
N LYS A 11 14.46 7.67 -10.80
CA LYS A 11 15.70 7.31 -11.51
C LYS A 11 16.12 5.86 -11.24
N HIS A 12 16.09 5.44 -9.99
CA HIS A 12 16.45 4.08 -9.60
C HIS A 12 15.52 3.04 -10.26
N LEU A 13 14.21 3.29 -10.28
CA LEU A 13 13.25 2.43 -10.97
C LEU A 13 13.51 2.36 -12.48
N LEU A 14 13.90 3.46 -13.12
CA LEU A 14 14.23 3.47 -14.54
C LEU A 14 15.46 2.62 -14.86
N VAL A 15 16.51 2.71 -14.03
CA VAL A 15 17.73 1.87 -14.18
C VAL A 15 17.37 0.39 -14.04
N GLN A 16 16.61 0.01 -13.01
CA GLN A 16 16.19 -1.38 -12.81
C GLN A 16 15.35 -1.91 -13.98
N ILE A 17 14.44 -1.10 -14.52
CA ILE A 17 13.63 -1.47 -15.68
C ILE A 17 14.51 -1.66 -16.92
N ALA A 18 15.51 -0.79 -17.13
CA ALA A 18 16.44 -0.93 -18.25
C ALA A 18 17.24 -2.24 -18.16
N GLU A 19 17.79 -2.57 -17.00
CA GLU A 19 18.50 -3.83 -16.79
C GLU A 19 17.60 -5.07 -16.96
N ASP A 20 16.35 -4.99 -16.51
CA ASP A 20 15.39 -6.08 -16.69
C ASP A 20 14.90 -6.19 -18.15
N LEU A 21 14.92 -5.10 -18.94
CA LEU A 21 14.62 -5.13 -20.38
C LEU A 21 15.71 -5.89 -21.14
N GLU A 22 16.99 -5.63 -20.88
CA GLU A 22 18.10 -6.38 -21.50
C GLU A 22 17.99 -7.89 -21.21
N LYS A 23 17.62 -8.25 -19.98
CA LYS A 23 17.40 -9.65 -19.59
C LYS A 23 16.13 -10.23 -20.23
N ALA A 24 15.09 -9.41 -20.41
CA ALA A 24 13.85 -9.83 -21.05
C ALA A 24 14.06 -10.11 -22.54
N ASP A 25 14.88 -9.31 -23.22
CA ASP A 25 15.26 -9.51 -24.62
C ASP A 25 16.05 -10.80 -24.81
N ALA A 26 16.89 -11.17 -23.85
CA ALA A 26 17.55 -12.48 -23.78
C ALA A 26 16.59 -13.67 -23.48
N GLY A 27 15.28 -13.44 -23.45
CA GLY A 27 14.26 -14.48 -23.25
C GLY A 27 13.93 -14.81 -21.78
N ASN A 28 14.41 -14.01 -20.81
CA ASN A 28 14.12 -14.23 -19.40
C ASN A 28 12.70 -13.78 -19.02
N LYS A 29 11.76 -14.74 -18.95
CA LYS A 29 10.36 -14.50 -18.59
C LYS A 29 10.16 -13.82 -17.23
N ALA A 30 11.04 -14.08 -16.25
CA ALA A 30 10.95 -13.46 -14.94
C ALA A 30 11.30 -11.98 -15.01
N ALA A 31 12.32 -11.62 -15.80
CA ALA A 31 12.68 -10.23 -16.05
C ALA A 31 11.54 -9.49 -16.76
N SER A 32 10.92 -10.09 -17.79
CA SER A 32 9.74 -9.49 -18.45
C SER A 32 8.60 -9.22 -17.45
N GLN A 33 8.39 -10.12 -16.49
CA GLN A 33 7.38 -9.92 -15.45
C GLN A 33 7.77 -8.80 -14.49
N ARG A 34 9.06 -8.69 -14.11
CA ARG A 34 9.55 -7.57 -13.31
C ARG A 34 9.37 -6.24 -14.03
N VAL A 35 9.69 -6.14 -15.32
CA VAL A 35 9.43 -4.95 -16.16
C VAL A 35 7.95 -4.54 -16.07
N ARG A 36 7.01 -5.48 -16.27
CA ARG A 36 5.57 -5.21 -16.15
C ARG A 36 5.18 -4.65 -14.78
N THR A 37 5.73 -5.18 -13.70
CA THR A 37 5.44 -4.65 -12.35
C THR A 37 6.17 -3.34 -12.08
N GLY A 38 7.36 -3.16 -12.65
CA GLY A 38 8.20 -1.98 -12.53
C GLY A 38 7.54 -0.77 -13.17
N THR A 39 6.95 -0.93 -14.36
CA THR A 39 6.23 0.16 -15.04
C THR A 39 4.99 0.62 -14.26
N VAL A 40 4.26 -0.31 -13.63
CA VAL A 40 3.13 0.04 -12.74
C VAL A 40 3.60 0.79 -11.48
N LYS A 41 4.77 0.45 -10.93
CA LYS A 41 5.37 1.18 -9.80
C LYS A 41 5.84 2.57 -10.24
N LEU A 42 6.49 2.66 -11.40
CA LEU A 42 6.96 3.90 -12.01
C LEU A 42 5.78 4.87 -12.22
N GLU A 43 4.64 4.38 -12.73
CA GLU A 43 3.43 5.18 -12.92
C GLU A 43 2.95 5.83 -11.60
N LYS A 44 2.91 5.05 -10.52
CA LYS A 44 2.50 5.55 -9.20
C LYS A 44 3.44 6.63 -8.70
N VAL A 45 4.76 6.41 -8.82
CA VAL A 45 5.78 7.39 -8.41
C VAL A 45 5.72 8.64 -9.30
N ALA A 46 5.50 8.49 -10.60
CA ALA A 46 5.38 9.61 -11.54
C ALA A 46 4.15 10.49 -11.23
N LYS A 47 3.01 9.86 -10.88
CA LYS A 47 1.82 10.59 -10.41
C LYS A 47 2.08 11.35 -9.10
N LEU A 48 2.85 10.77 -8.18
CA LEU A 48 3.27 11.47 -6.95
C LEU A 48 4.22 12.63 -7.27
N TYR A 49 5.22 12.41 -8.11
CA TYR A 49 6.15 13.44 -8.56
C TYR A 49 5.43 14.64 -9.17
N ARG A 50 4.42 14.40 -10.04
CA ARG A 50 3.61 15.47 -10.62
C ARG A 50 2.85 16.29 -9.57
N LYS A 51 2.39 15.66 -8.49
CA LYS A 51 1.72 16.37 -7.38
C LYS A 51 2.72 17.18 -6.56
N GLU A 52 3.86 16.57 -6.21
CA GLU A 52 4.90 17.19 -5.41
C GLU A 52 5.62 18.33 -6.16
N SER A 53 5.79 18.24 -7.49
CA SER A 53 6.41 19.29 -8.31
C SER A 53 5.56 20.56 -8.34
N ILE A 54 4.26 20.41 -8.58
CA ILE A 54 3.31 21.53 -8.58
C ILE A 54 3.25 22.17 -7.18
N GLN A 55 3.25 21.36 -6.12
CA GLN A 55 3.25 21.89 -4.74
C GLN A 55 4.55 22.63 -4.41
N SER A 56 5.69 22.10 -4.85
CA SER A 56 7.00 22.74 -4.67
C SER A 56 7.06 24.10 -5.38
N GLU A 57 6.59 24.18 -6.63
CA GLU A 57 6.58 25.43 -7.42
C GLU A 57 5.60 26.46 -6.86
N LYS A 58 4.39 26.05 -6.48
CA LYS A 58 3.39 26.95 -5.88
C LYS A 58 3.80 27.45 -4.50
N GLY A 59 4.50 26.62 -3.71
CA GLY A 59 5.01 27.00 -2.38
C GLY A 59 6.25 27.91 -2.41
N THR A 60 6.99 27.95 -3.52
CA THR A 60 8.23 28.75 -3.64
C THR A 60 8.03 30.07 -4.36
N LYS A 61 6.96 30.25 -5.15
CA LYS A 61 6.66 31.53 -5.82
C LYS A 61 6.32 32.70 -4.86
N GLY A 62 6.26 32.45 -3.54
CA GLY A 62 6.02 33.48 -2.51
C GLY A 62 7.07 33.55 -1.39
N ARG A 63 8.15 32.76 -1.41
CA ARG A 63 9.24 32.87 -0.41
C ARG A 63 10.37 33.74 -0.95
N ALA A 64 10.01 34.96 -1.35
CA ALA A 64 10.95 36.06 -1.33
C ALA A 64 11.17 36.48 0.13
N LYS A 65 12.45 36.55 0.53
CA LYS A 65 12.97 37.11 1.79
C LYS A 65 12.65 36.33 3.08
N LYS A 66 13.69 35.77 3.67
CA LYS A 66 13.96 36.12 5.08
C LYS A 66 15.27 36.89 5.17
N PRO A 67 15.27 38.03 5.89
CA PRO A 67 16.39 38.93 6.00
C PRO A 67 17.50 38.30 6.85
N ALA A 68 18.73 38.68 6.57
CA ALA A 68 19.83 38.54 7.50
C ALA A 68 19.45 39.22 8.82
N ALA A 69 19.43 38.47 9.92
CA ALA A 69 19.42 39.02 11.26
C ALA A 69 20.64 38.48 12.00
N LYS A 70 21.49 39.44 12.36
CA LYS A 70 22.73 39.35 13.13
C LYS A 70 22.64 38.38 14.32
N ALA A 71 23.78 37.75 14.59
CA ALA A 71 24.13 37.14 15.86
C ALA A 71 23.98 38.13 17.04
N ALA A 72 23.45 37.65 18.18
CA ALA A 72 24.06 37.80 19.52
C ALA A 72 23.18 37.21 20.65
N LYS A 73 23.61 36.03 21.12
CA LYS A 73 23.69 35.51 22.51
C LYS A 73 22.46 35.31 23.44
N PRO A 74 22.55 34.30 24.34
CA PRO A 74 21.42 33.76 25.12
C PRO A 74 21.35 34.36 26.54
N LYS A 75 20.15 34.40 27.12
CA LYS A 75 19.97 34.43 28.58
C LYS A 75 18.92 33.42 29.01
N ALA A 76 19.36 32.59 29.94
CA ALA A 76 18.61 31.55 30.62
C ALA A 76 17.69 32.13 31.70
N SER A 77 16.52 31.49 31.90
CA SER A 77 16.10 30.95 33.20
C SER A 77 14.72 30.28 33.10
N LYS A 78 14.68 29.02 33.51
CA LYS A 78 13.50 28.24 33.95
C LYS A 78 13.38 28.42 35.49
N PRO A 79 12.40 27.84 36.22
CA PRO A 79 11.09 27.26 35.85
C PRO A 79 9.94 27.60 36.84
N ALA A 80 8.77 26.98 36.60
CA ALA A 80 7.80 26.44 37.57
C ALA A 80 6.47 27.19 37.79
N ALA A 81 5.36 26.52 37.42
CA ALA A 81 4.22 26.33 38.31
C ALA A 81 3.39 25.11 37.84
N LYS A 82 3.28 24.13 38.74
CA LYS A 82 2.36 22.99 38.72
C LYS A 82 0.91 23.48 38.68
N THR A 83 0.03 22.76 37.98
CA THR A 83 -1.26 22.36 38.55
C THR A 83 -1.68 20.99 38.02
N THR A 84 -2.08 20.17 38.98
CA THR A 84 -2.54 18.79 38.91
C THR A 84 -4.06 18.74 39.08
N ALA A 85 -4.76 17.92 38.30
CA ALA A 85 -5.93 17.08 38.71
C ALA A 85 -6.52 16.44 37.42
N LYS A 86 -6.56 15.10 37.26
CA LYS A 86 -7.63 14.15 37.70
C LYS A 86 -9.02 14.58 37.21
N THR A 87 -9.89 13.80 36.59
CA THR A 87 -10.18 12.35 36.48
C THR A 87 -11.31 12.22 35.43
N THR A 88 -11.44 11.20 34.60
CA THR A 88 -12.34 10.03 34.76
C THR A 88 -12.29 9.25 33.43
N ALA A 89 -11.83 7.99 33.38
CA ALA A 89 -12.63 6.76 33.42
C ALA A 89 -13.84 6.74 32.45
N LYS A 90 -13.84 5.85 31.43
CA LYS A 90 -14.65 4.60 31.43
C LYS A 90 -14.43 3.76 30.17
N ALA A 91 -14.45 2.45 30.41
CA ALA A 91 -14.22 1.34 29.50
C ALA A 91 -15.35 1.04 28.51
N SER A 92 -15.02 0.22 27.49
CA SER A 92 -15.79 -0.95 26.97
C SER A 92 -15.52 -1.10 25.47
N LYS A 93 -15.49 -2.27 24.83
CA LYS A 93 -15.57 -3.68 25.20
C LYS A 93 -15.07 -4.46 23.98
N ALA A 94 -14.38 -5.57 24.22
CA ALA A 94 -14.17 -6.60 23.23
C ALA A 94 -15.50 -7.17 22.71
N LYS A 95 -15.53 -7.60 21.44
CA LYS A 95 -16.44 -8.68 21.02
C LYS A 95 -15.79 -9.55 19.96
N ALA A 96 -15.25 -10.67 20.44
CA ALA A 96 -15.03 -11.88 19.67
C ALA A 96 -16.35 -12.67 19.56
N ILE A 97 -16.63 -13.24 18.39
CA ILE A 97 -17.58 -14.35 18.19
C ILE A 97 -17.01 -15.15 16.99
N LYS A 98 -16.26 -16.25 17.18
CA LYS A 98 -16.69 -17.66 17.40
C LYS A 98 -17.64 -18.12 16.27
N ALA A 99 -17.18 -18.74 15.18
CA ALA A 99 -16.70 -20.12 15.02
C ALA A 99 -17.76 -21.23 15.26
N GLN A 100 -17.99 -21.99 14.17
CA GLN A 100 -18.35 -23.43 14.08
C GLN A 100 -19.86 -23.86 13.97
N PRO A 101 -20.20 -25.16 13.78
CA PRO A 101 -20.41 -25.81 12.46
C PRO A 101 -21.63 -26.79 12.38
N LYS A 102 -21.98 -27.29 11.16
CA LYS A 102 -22.61 -28.62 10.81
C LYS A 102 -23.98 -29.03 11.46
N PRO A 103 -24.86 -29.85 10.81
CA PRO A 103 -24.69 -31.31 10.60
C PRO A 103 -25.24 -31.86 9.25
N ALA A 104 -24.63 -32.90 8.66
CA ALA A 104 -25.02 -34.35 8.63
C ALA A 104 -26.29 -34.64 7.78
N ALA A 105 -26.46 -35.70 6.99
CA ALA A 105 -25.87 -37.04 6.97
C ALA A 105 -26.06 -37.71 5.57
N ALA A 106 -25.09 -38.52 5.14
CA ALA A 106 -25.20 -39.96 4.86
C ALA A 106 -25.80 -40.40 3.51
N LYS A 107 -24.97 -41.04 2.66
CA LYS A 107 -25.00 -42.50 2.39
C LYS A 107 -23.89 -42.91 1.40
N ALA A 108 -23.43 -44.14 1.59
CA ALA A 108 -22.26 -44.79 1.01
C ALA A 108 -22.44 -45.23 -0.46
N LYS A 109 -21.32 -45.35 -1.22
CA LYS A 109 -20.75 -46.64 -1.67
C LYS A 109 -19.49 -46.43 -2.55
N LYS A 110 -18.66 -47.48 -2.51
CA LYS A 110 -17.28 -47.71 -2.97
C LYS A 110 -17.10 -47.54 -4.49
N THR A 111 -15.92 -47.11 -4.96
CA THR A 111 -14.86 -47.97 -5.57
C THR A 111 -13.75 -47.14 -6.28
N ALA A 112 -12.49 -47.44 -5.88
CA ALA A 112 -11.28 -47.60 -6.68
C ALA A 112 -10.77 -46.52 -7.68
N THR A 113 -9.57 -46.01 -7.33
CA THR A 113 -8.39 -45.77 -8.21
C THR A 113 -8.47 -44.77 -9.36
N LYS A 114 -7.93 -43.55 -9.16
CA LYS A 114 -6.76 -43.03 -9.92
C LYS A 114 -6.29 -41.67 -9.37
N ALA A 115 -4.98 -41.48 -9.41
CA ALA A 115 -4.21 -40.42 -8.76
C ALA A 115 -4.58 -38.99 -9.19
N ARG A 116 -4.51 -38.05 -8.24
CA ARG A 116 -4.64 -36.59 -8.46
C ARG A 116 -3.25 -35.96 -8.47
N PRO A 117 -2.94 -35.09 -9.44
CA PRO A 117 -2.12 -33.92 -9.14
C PRO A 117 -2.99 -32.64 -9.11
N MET A 118 -3.22 -32.20 -7.87
CA MET A 118 -3.58 -30.87 -7.35
C MET A 118 -3.98 -29.76 -8.35
N SER A 119 -5.29 -29.57 -8.54
CA SER A 119 -5.87 -28.33 -9.08
C SER A 119 -6.21 -27.35 -7.94
N PHE A 120 -5.46 -26.26 -7.76
CA PHE A 120 -5.96 -25.11 -7.00
C PHE A 120 -6.81 -24.22 -7.92
N LYS A 121 -8.07 -24.63 -8.10
CA LYS A 121 -9.10 -23.80 -8.74
C LYS A 121 -9.50 -22.69 -7.77
N ARG A 122 -9.14 -21.46 -8.12
CA ARG A 122 -9.66 -20.23 -7.49
C ARG A 122 -11.19 -20.20 -7.61
N PRO A 123 -11.95 -19.79 -6.57
CA PRO A 123 -13.38 -19.64 -6.68
C PRO A 123 -13.70 -18.44 -7.58
N THR A 124 -14.26 -18.68 -8.75
CA THR A 124 -14.93 -17.62 -9.52
C THR A 124 -16.23 -17.27 -8.81
N ALA A 125 -16.39 -15.98 -8.53
CA ALA A 125 -17.54 -15.42 -7.84
C ALA A 125 -18.85 -15.69 -8.60
N LYS A 126 -19.90 -16.03 -7.85
CA LYS A 126 -21.23 -16.39 -8.36
C LYS A 126 -21.93 -15.12 -8.90
N LEU A 127 -22.14 -15.06 -10.22
CA LEU A 127 -23.05 -14.12 -10.85
C LEU A 127 -24.50 -14.44 -10.41
N PRO A 128 -25.31 -13.47 -9.97
CA PRO A 128 -26.72 -13.71 -9.68
C PRO A 128 -27.48 -13.89 -11.00
N THR A 129 -27.98 -15.09 -11.28
CA THR A 129 -28.94 -15.31 -12.36
C THR A 129 -30.30 -14.79 -11.94
N ARG A 130 -30.79 -13.75 -12.65
CA ARG A 130 -32.18 -13.28 -12.58
C ARG A 130 -33.11 -14.47 -12.86
N ARG A 131 -33.97 -14.80 -11.90
CA ARG A 131 -35.06 -15.77 -12.07
C ARG A 131 -36.10 -15.14 -13.01
N ALA A 132 -36.11 -15.56 -14.27
CA ALA A 132 -37.23 -15.33 -15.18
C ALA A 132 -38.31 -16.35 -14.85
N GLY A 133 -39.52 -15.88 -14.55
CA GLY A 133 -40.66 -16.75 -14.27
C GLY A 133 -41.67 -16.11 -13.33
N ALA A 134 -42.19 -14.95 -13.72
CA ALA A 134 -43.53 -14.53 -13.33
C ALA A 134 -44.46 -14.98 -14.46
N ARG A 135 -45.37 -15.90 -14.14
CA ARG A 135 -46.65 -16.15 -14.81
C ARG A 135 -47.43 -17.12 -13.96
#